data_AF-A0A1B1E503-F1
#
_entry.id   AF-A0A1B1E503-F1
#
_cell.length_a   1.000
_cell.length_b   1.000
_cell.length_c   1.000
_cell.angle_alpha   90.00
_cell.angle_beta   90.00
_cell.angle_gamma   90.00
#
_symmetry.space_group_name_H-M   'P 1'
#
loop_
_entity.id
_entity.type
_entity.pdbx_description
1 polymer ?
#
loop_
_entity_poly.entity_id
_entity_poly.type
_entity_poly.pdbx_seq_one_letter_code
_entity_poly.pdbx_strand_id
1 'polypeptide(L)'
;MKKPFLPNLGKKNENVETLGKISSMINHMKLIDDSLKNLFLSEDDDLNSHDSFLLFRGKVAKRIVHYSSLAAECKDKILCAEVSDEDVEEIKQQFEYHQGNVERYKSKLSIWWNKKGKDYHRLCMNEFLTKRKSDDHGAFSESPEKKQTDANLKDTKQMMIEEINRMKNVRSELLESSHKLRKQDQIFNMFESKIKSSTELLFSLKKKAQNDTRYVWYSFFFFLSVCCYIILRRLGVIWALITAIKLVLSLMFYLVKFALGIFHFVKKANEEKGASGEDDLGKTLVPIPVTTEL
;
A
#
# COMPACT_ATOMS: atom_id res chain seq x y z
N MET A 1 30.78 21.36 11.42
CA MET A 1 29.39 21.54 10.90
C MET A 1 28.56 20.31 11.27
N LYS A 2 27.62 20.45 12.22
CA LYS A 2 26.64 19.40 12.54
C LYS A 2 25.51 19.47 11.50
N LYS A 3 25.25 18.39 10.76
CA LYS A 3 24.05 18.26 9.93
C LYS A 3 22.82 18.21 10.85
N PRO A 4 21.76 19.00 10.62
CA PRO A 4 20.56 18.94 11.44
C PRO A 4 19.80 17.63 11.12
N PHE A 5 19.44 16.92 12.19
CA PHE A 5 18.52 15.78 12.15
C PHE A 5 17.15 16.28 11.65
N LEU A 6 16.72 15.82 10.47
CA LEU A 6 15.41 16.10 9.87
C LEU A 6 14.49 14.85 9.78
N PRO A 7 14.17 14.14 10.89
CA PRO A 7 13.20 13.05 10.83
C PRO A 7 11.73 13.53 10.84
N ASN A 8 11.44 14.77 11.25
CA ASN A 8 10.06 15.24 11.47
C ASN A 8 9.37 15.87 10.25
N LEU A 9 10.12 16.29 9.24
CA LEU A 9 9.56 16.92 8.04
C LEU A 9 8.89 15.92 7.09
N GLY A 10 9.40 14.69 7.03
CA GLY A 10 8.80 13.61 6.22
C GLY A 10 7.42 13.19 6.71
N LYS A 11 7.30 12.92 8.03
CA LYS A 11 6.02 12.53 8.66
C LYS A 11 4.93 13.61 8.54
N LYS A 12 5.31 14.88 8.70
CA LYS A 12 4.36 16.00 8.56
C LYS A 12 3.81 16.10 7.13
N ASN A 13 4.63 15.86 6.11
CA ASN A 13 4.21 15.95 4.71
C ASN A 13 3.29 14.77 4.32
N GLU A 14 3.58 13.57 4.81
CA GLU A 14 2.76 12.37 4.61
C GLU A 14 1.38 12.49 5.27
N ASN A 15 1.32 13.10 6.46
CA ASN A 15 0.08 13.41 7.15
C ASN A 15 -0.79 14.42 6.39
N VAL A 16 -0.19 15.48 5.84
CA VAL A 16 -0.90 16.48 5.03
C VAL A 16 -1.47 15.87 3.75
N GLU A 17 -0.71 14.99 3.09
CA GLU A 17 -1.19 14.27 1.91
C GLU A 17 -2.36 13.32 2.23
N THR A 18 -2.28 12.63 3.37
CA THR A 18 -3.34 11.74 3.85
C THR A 18 -4.62 12.51 4.16
N LEU A 19 -4.51 13.68 4.80
CA LEU A 19 -5.64 14.55 5.12
C LEU A 19 -6.29 15.14 3.86
N GLY A 20 -5.48 15.51 2.86
CA GLY A 20 -5.98 15.91 1.53
C GLY A 20 -6.76 14.81 0.82
N LYS A 21 -6.31 13.56 0.90
CA LYS A 21 -7.04 12.39 0.37
C LYS A 21 -8.37 12.18 1.10
N ILE A 22 -8.39 12.27 2.43
CA ILE A 22 -9.62 12.15 3.22
C ILE A 22 -10.63 13.25 2.86
N SER A 23 -10.18 14.51 2.77
CA SER A 23 -11.03 15.64 2.35
C SER A 23 -11.61 15.44 0.94
N SER A 24 -10.80 14.94 0.00
CA SER A 24 -11.28 14.58 -1.35
C SER A 24 -12.37 13.51 -1.32
N MET A 25 -12.22 12.47 -0.50
CA MET A 25 -13.23 11.42 -0.33
C MET A 25 -14.52 11.96 0.29
N ILE A 26 -14.44 12.89 1.26
CA ILE A 26 -15.60 13.54 1.85
C ILE A 26 -16.36 14.38 0.81
N ASN A 27 -15.65 15.15 -0.01
CA ASN A 27 -16.29 15.90 -1.11
C ASN A 27 -16.99 14.97 -2.09
N HIS A 28 -16.39 13.82 -2.40
CA HIS A 28 -17.04 12.82 -3.26
C HIS A 28 -18.27 12.19 -2.58
N MET A 29 -18.23 11.94 -1.26
CA MET A 29 -19.41 11.50 -0.50
C MET A 29 -20.54 12.53 -0.55
N LYS A 30 -20.23 13.83 -0.46
CA LYS A 30 -21.20 14.91 -0.61
C LYS A 30 -21.86 14.92 -2.00
N LEU A 31 -21.08 14.73 -3.06
CA LEU A 31 -21.63 14.61 -4.41
C LEU A 31 -22.60 13.43 -4.53
N ILE A 32 -22.27 12.28 -3.93
CA ILE A 32 -23.17 11.12 -3.93
C ILE A 32 -24.43 11.39 -3.10
N ASP A 33 -24.31 12.06 -1.95
CA ASP A 33 -25.43 12.47 -1.11
C ASP A 33 -26.42 13.35 -1.88
N ASP A 34 -25.95 14.42 -2.53
CA ASP A 34 -26.81 15.31 -3.31
C ASP A 34 -27.41 14.59 -4.53
N SER A 35 -26.64 13.69 -5.15
CA SER A 35 -27.12 12.83 -6.22
C SER A 35 -28.25 11.89 -5.77
N LEU A 36 -28.19 11.37 -4.54
CA LEU A 36 -29.25 10.54 -3.95
C LEU A 36 -30.46 11.38 -3.55
N LYS A 37 -30.27 12.56 -2.96
CA LYS A 37 -31.36 13.51 -2.69
C LYS A 37 -32.15 13.78 -3.95
N ASN A 38 -31.46 14.14 -5.04
CA ASN A 38 -32.10 14.44 -6.32
C ASN A 38 -32.87 13.24 -6.88
N LEU A 39 -32.33 12.02 -6.81
CA LEU A 39 -33.08 10.83 -7.26
C LEU A 39 -34.37 10.62 -6.48
N PHE A 40 -34.32 10.75 -5.15
CA PHE A 40 -35.50 10.60 -4.31
C PHE A 40 -36.47 11.79 -4.42
N LEU A 41 -36.03 12.95 -4.91
CA LEU A 41 -36.91 14.08 -5.22
C LEU A 41 -37.61 13.88 -6.58
N SER A 42 -36.91 13.29 -7.56
CA SER A 42 -37.49 12.88 -8.85
C SER A 42 -38.28 11.57 -8.78
N GLU A 43 -38.64 11.10 -7.58
CA GLU A 43 -39.36 9.82 -7.37
C GLU A 43 -40.76 9.83 -7.99
N ASP A 44 -41.35 11.02 -8.17
CA ASP A 44 -42.72 11.20 -8.66
C ASP A 44 -42.84 11.20 -10.20
N ASP A 45 -41.73 11.19 -10.94
CA ASP A 45 -41.75 11.17 -12.41
C ASP A 45 -41.84 9.71 -12.94
N ASP A 46 -43.06 9.30 -13.28
CA ASP A 46 -43.41 8.16 -14.16
C ASP A 46 -42.90 6.75 -13.79
N LEU A 47 -43.26 6.28 -12.60
CA LEU A 47 -43.23 4.85 -12.25
C LEU A 47 -44.44 4.10 -12.86
N ASN A 48 -44.55 4.11 -14.20
CA ASN A 48 -45.69 3.52 -14.93
C ASN A 48 -45.38 2.17 -15.59
N SER A 49 -44.11 1.77 -15.66
CA SER A 49 -43.68 0.51 -16.29
C SER A 49 -42.88 -0.37 -15.34
N HIS A 50 -42.87 -1.67 -15.60
CA HIS A 50 -42.03 -2.63 -14.89
C HIS A 50 -40.55 -2.20 -14.87
N ASP A 51 -40.05 -1.79 -16.03
CA ASP A 51 -38.65 -1.40 -16.20
C ASP A 51 -38.29 -0.12 -15.45
N SER A 52 -39.19 0.87 -15.37
CA SER A 52 -38.89 2.12 -14.67
C SER A 52 -38.70 1.91 -13.16
N PHE A 53 -39.46 0.99 -12.57
CA PHE A 53 -39.30 0.56 -11.17
C PHE A 53 -37.93 -0.09 -10.90
N LEU A 54 -37.53 -1.05 -11.74
CA LEU A 54 -36.26 -1.74 -11.60
C LEU A 54 -35.08 -0.79 -11.84
N LEU A 55 -35.21 0.10 -12.82
CA LEU A 55 -34.20 1.09 -13.15
C LEU A 55 -33.98 2.08 -12.01
N PHE A 56 -35.06 2.63 -11.43
CA PHE A 56 -34.98 3.50 -10.27
C PHE A 56 -34.32 2.79 -9.08
N ARG A 57 -34.85 1.63 -8.69
CA ARG A 57 -34.33 0.85 -7.58
C ARG A 57 -32.85 0.50 -7.77
N GLY A 58 -32.49 0.07 -8.97
CA GLY A 58 -31.12 -0.28 -9.33
C GLY A 58 -30.17 0.91 -9.28
N LYS A 59 -30.57 2.07 -9.83
CA LYS A 59 -29.80 3.32 -9.77
C LYS A 59 -29.54 3.76 -8.34
N VAL A 60 -30.59 3.80 -7.51
CA VAL A 60 -30.48 4.19 -6.09
C VAL A 60 -29.61 3.19 -5.32
N ALA A 61 -29.87 1.89 -5.46
CA ALA A 61 -29.09 0.85 -4.78
C ALA A 61 -27.61 0.92 -5.15
N LYS A 62 -27.28 1.06 -6.45
CA LYS A 62 -25.89 1.19 -6.92
C LYS A 62 -25.19 2.40 -6.30
N ARG A 63 -25.88 3.54 -6.21
CA ARG A 63 -25.33 4.75 -5.57
C ARG A 63 -25.12 4.58 -4.06
N ILE A 64 -26.06 3.95 -3.35
CA ILE A 64 -25.92 3.64 -1.92
C ILE A 64 -24.74 2.70 -1.67
N VAL A 65 -24.58 1.65 -2.49
CA VAL A 65 -23.45 0.71 -2.39
C VAL A 65 -22.13 1.45 -2.60
N HIS A 66 -22.05 2.29 -3.63
CA HIS A 66 -20.86 3.11 -3.89
C HIS A 66 -20.56 4.06 -2.71
N TYR A 67 -21.57 4.73 -2.18
CA TYR A 67 -21.45 5.59 -1.00
C TYR A 67 -20.93 4.83 0.22
N SER A 68 -21.52 3.66 0.50
CA SER A 68 -21.12 2.81 1.62
C SER A 68 -19.67 2.32 1.49
N SER A 69 -19.23 1.97 0.27
CA SER A 69 -17.85 1.56 0.01
C SER A 69 -16.88 2.71 0.23
N LEU A 70 -17.21 3.91 -0.27
CA LEU A 70 -16.39 5.10 -0.11
C LEU A 70 -16.27 5.52 1.36
N ALA A 71 -17.37 5.42 2.12
CA ALA A 71 -17.36 5.66 3.56
C ALA A 71 -16.48 4.64 4.30
N ALA A 72 -16.52 3.36 3.94
CA ALA A 72 -15.65 2.35 4.55
C ALA A 72 -14.17 2.64 4.29
N GLU A 73 -13.79 2.95 3.05
CA GLU A 73 -12.41 3.32 2.71
C GLU A 73 -11.96 4.59 3.43
N CYS A 74 -12.86 5.57 3.59
CA CYS A 74 -12.58 6.81 4.31
C CYS A 74 -12.29 6.53 5.80
N LYS A 75 -13.11 5.66 6.42
CA LYS A 75 -12.94 5.23 7.80
C LYS A 75 -11.57 4.59 8.04
N ASP A 76 -11.16 3.69 7.16
CA ASP A 76 -9.88 2.99 7.28
C ASP A 76 -8.71 3.98 7.20
N LYS A 77 -8.80 4.99 6.33
CA LYS A 77 -7.78 6.05 6.23
C LYS A 77 -7.76 6.97 7.43
N ILE A 78 -8.92 7.33 7.99
CA ILE A 78 -9.00 8.12 9.23
C ILE A 78 -8.36 7.35 10.38
N LEU A 79 -8.61 6.04 10.51
CA LEU A 79 -8.01 5.20 11.55
C LEU A 79 -6.49 5.06 11.44
N CYS A 80 -5.94 5.12 10.22
CA CYS A 80 -4.50 5.02 9.97
C CYS A 80 -3.76 6.37 10.12
N ALA A 81 -4.47 7.49 10.25
CA ALA A 81 -3.88 8.81 10.28
C ALA A 81 -3.40 9.19 11.71
N GLU A 82 -2.09 9.24 11.93
CA GLU A 82 -1.47 9.77 13.17
C GLU A 82 -1.40 11.32 13.13
N VAL A 83 -2.56 12.01 13.16
CA VAL A 83 -2.63 13.48 12.98
C VAL A 83 -3.17 14.19 14.24
N SER A 84 -2.71 15.43 14.44
CA SER A 84 -3.08 16.37 15.50
C SER A 84 -4.61 16.51 15.69
N ASP A 85 -5.05 16.55 16.96
CA ASP A 85 -6.46 16.38 17.36
C ASP A 85 -7.46 17.39 16.77
N GLU A 86 -7.10 18.66 16.52
CA GLU A 86 -8.09 19.69 16.14
C GLU A 86 -8.65 19.57 14.71
N ASP A 87 -7.81 19.48 13.68
CA ASP A 87 -8.28 19.37 12.27
C ASP A 87 -8.91 17.99 11.97
N VAL A 88 -8.60 16.98 12.79
CA VAL A 88 -9.12 15.62 12.66
C VAL A 88 -10.55 15.54 13.16
N GLU A 89 -10.94 16.30 14.17
CA GLU A 89 -12.29 16.25 14.72
C GLU A 89 -13.35 16.83 13.77
N GLU A 90 -13.05 17.89 13.01
CA GLU A 90 -13.98 18.39 11.98
C GLU A 90 -14.21 17.33 10.88
N ILE A 91 -13.14 16.71 10.41
CA ILE A 91 -13.19 15.65 9.39
C ILE A 91 -13.98 14.45 9.90
N LYS A 92 -13.78 14.07 11.16
CA LYS A 92 -14.47 12.97 11.81
C LYS A 92 -15.96 13.26 11.99
N GLN A 93 -16.33 14.48 12.36
CA GLN A 93 -17.73 14.90 12.43
C GLN A 93 -18.41 14.85 11.06
N GLN A 94 -17.75 15.34 10.01
CA GLN A 94 -18.26 15.24 8.64
C GLN A 94 -18.39 13.78 8.20
N PHE A 95 -17.42 12.94 8.54
CA PHE A 95 -17.47 11.50 8.26
C PHE A 95 -18.67 10.81 8.96
N GLU A 96 -18.88 11.07 10.26
CA GLU A 96 -20.02 10.52 11.02
C GLU A 96 -21.36 10.94 10.42
N TYR A 97 -21.48 12.20 9.97
CA TYR A 97 -22.65 12.69 9.24
C TYR A 97 -22.92 11.87 7.97
N HIS A 98 -21.89 11.65 7.15
CA HIS A 98 -22.00 10.87 5.92
C HIS A 98 -22.32 9.39 6.20
N GLN A 99 -21.72 8.79 7.24
CA GLN A 99 -22.02 7.44 7.67
C GLN A 99 -23.49 7.27 8.09
N GLY A 100 -24.02 8.23 8.86
CA GLY A 100 -25.44 8.26 9.22
C GLY A 100 -26.36 8.40 8.01
N ASN A 101 -25.97 9.18 7.01
CA ASN A 101 -26.74 9.34 5.78
C ASN A 101 -26.80 8.07 4.94
N VAL A 102 -25.71 7.28 4.86
CA VAL A 102 -25.72 5.99 4.16
C VAL A 102 -26.80 5.07 4.73
N GLU A 103 -26.86 4.92 6.05
CA GLU A 103 -27.88 4.11 6.72
C GLU A 103 -29.29 4.67 6.53
N ARG A 104 -29.42 6.00 6.57
CA ARG A 104 -30.70 6.69 6.27
C ARG A 104 -31.20 6.37 4.86
N TYR A 105 -30.33 6.37 3.85
CA TYR A 105 -30.73 6.03 2.48
C TYR A 105 -31.03 4.54 2.30
N LYS A 106 -30.31 3.63 2.96
CA LYS A 106 -30.66 2.20 2.99
C LYS A 106 -32.07 2.01 3.54
N SER A 107 -32.39 2.67 4.65
CA SER A 107 -33.72 2.66 5.25
C SER A 107 -34.77 3.28 4.32
N LYS A 108 -34.47 4.45 3.72
CA LYS A 108 -35.37 5.13 2.78
C LYS A 108 -35.71 4.26 1.56
N LEU A 109 -34.71 3.59 0.96
CA LEU A 109 -34.93 2.66 -0.15
C LEU A 109 -35.78 1.44 0.25
N SER A 110 -35.58 0.92 1.48
CA SER A 110 -36.39 -0.18 2.02
C SER A 110 -37.85 0.23 2.22
N ILE A 111 -38.07 1.38 2.85
CA ILE A 111 -39.42 1.95 3.06
C ILE A 111 -40.09 2.21 1.70
N TRP A 112 -39.36 2.79 0.75
CA TRP A 112 -39.82 3.01 -0.61
C TRP A 112 -40.30 1.71 -1.27
N TRP A 113 -39.48 0.67 -1.23
CA TRP A 113 -39.83 -0.63 -1.81
C TRP A 113 -41.04 -1.26 -1.15
N ASN A 114 -41.15 -1.17 0.18
CA ASN A 114 -42.30 -1.71 0.90
C ASN A 114 -43.61 -0.98 0.55
N LYS A 115 -43.54 0.33 0.30
CA LYS A 115 -44.71 1.14 -0.11
C LYS A 115 -45.13 0.82 -1.55
N LYS A 116 -44.17 0.79 -2.47
CA LYS A 116 -44.41 0.72 -3.93
C LYS A 116 -44.36 -0.70 -4.50
N GLY A 117 -43.91 -1.68 -3.73
CA GLY A 117 -43.75 -3.05 -4.19
C GLY A 117 -45.06 -3.69 -4.65
N LYS A 118 -46.19 -3.38 -4.02
CA LYS A 118 -47.51 -3.91 -4.46
C LYS A 118 -47.87 -3.47 -5.87
N ASP A 119 -47.58 -2.21 -6.22
CA ASP A 119 -47.84 -1.65 -7.55
C ASP A 119 -46.95 -2.31 -8.61
N TYR A 120 -45.67 -2.53 -8.27
CA TYR A 120 -44.75 -3.28 -9.11
C TYR A 120 -45.27 -4.71 -9.41
N HIS A 121 -45.71 -5.46 -8.40
CA HIS A 121 -46.24 -6.82 -8.62
C HIS A 121 -47.52 -6.81 -9.46
N ARG A 122 -48.37 -5.78 -9.30
CA ARG A 122 -49.56 -5.60 -10.14
C ARG A 122 -49.17 -5.39 -11.60
N LEU A 123 -48.18 -4.55 -11.88
CA LEU A 123 -47.66 -4.33 -13.25
C LEU A 123 -47.10 -5.63 -13.85
N CYS A 124 -46.30 -6.37 -13.09
CA CYS A 124 -45.76 -7.67 -13.53
C CYS A 124 -46.86 -8.67 -13.89
N MET A 125 -47.90 -8.74 -13.05
CA MET A 125 -49.01 -9.66 -13.29
C MET A 125 -49.81 -9.25 -14.53
N ASN A 126 -50.05 -7.95 -14.72
CA ASN A 126 -50.72 -7.44 -15.91
C ASN A 126 -49.94 -7.77 -17.18
N GLU A 127 -48.63 -7.55 -17.20
CA GLU A 127 -47.76 -7.85 -18.34
C GLU A 127 -47.71 -9.36 -18.65
N PHE A 128 -47.67 -10.20 -17.61
CA PHE A 128 -47.74 -11.65 -17.79
C PHE A 128 -49.09 -12.10 -18.38
N LEU A 129 -50.20 -11.55 -17.88
CA LEU A 129 -51.55 -11.89 -18.35
C LEU A 129 -51.81 -11.41 -19.78
N THR A 130 -51.32 -10.22 -20.15
CA THR A 130 -51.43 -9.72 -21.53
C THR A 130 -50.63 -10.59 -22.50
N LYS A 131 -49.41 -10.98 -22.12
CA LYS A 131 -48.59 -11.92 -22.91
C LYS A 131 -49.26 -13.29 -23.08
N ARG A 132 -49.87 -13.83 -22.02
CA ARG A 132 -50.58 -15.11 -22.13
C ARG A 132 -51.82 -15.00 -23.03
N LYS A 133 -52.57 -13.90 -22.96
CA LYS A 133 -53.73 -13.67 -23.85
C LYS A 133 -53.33 -13.53 -25.32
N SER A 134 -52.19 -12.92 -25.63
CA SER A 134 -51.70 -12.87 -27.02
C SER A 134 -51.32 -14.25 -27.55
N ASP A 135 -50.80 -15.12 -26.70
CA ASP A 135 -50.36 -16.47 -27.10
C ASP A 135 -51.55 -17.44 -27.30
N ASP A 136 -52.63 -17.28 -26.53
CA ASP A 136 -53.81 -18.17 -26.55
C ASP A 136 -54.71 -17.96 -27.79
N HIS A 137 -54.69 -16.77 -28.41
CA HIS A 137 -55.43 -16.49 -29.64
C HIS A 137 -54.79 -17.06 -30.93
N GLY A 138 -53.66 -17.79 -30.81
CA GLY A 138 -52.89 -18.31 -31.94
C GLY A 138 -53.08 -19.80 -32.29
N ALA A 139 -53.89 -20.58 -31.57
CA ALA A 139 -53.97 -22.02 -31.84
C ALA A 139 -55.36 -22.63 -31.57
N PHE A 140 -56.20 -22.67 -32.60
CA PHE A 140 -57.38 -23.55 -32.63
C PHE A 140 -57.36 -24.45 -33.86
N SER A 141 -56.85 -25.67 -33.69
CA SER A 141 -57.33 -26.91 -34.31
C SER A 141 -56.51 -28.06 -33.74
N GLU A 142 -57.15 -29.03 -33.07
CA GLU A 142 -56.47 -30.13 -32.39
C GLU A 142 -57.00 -31.48 -32.90
N SER A 143 -56.10 -32.20 -33.59
CA SER A 143 -56.27 -33.55 -34.14
C SER A 143 -55.76 -34.60 -33.13
N PRO A 144 -56.25 -35.87 -33.14
CA PRO A 144 -55.98 -36.88 -32.12
C PRO A 144 -54.52 -37.33 -31.98
N GLU A 145 -53.62 -36.99 -32.92
CA GLU A 145 -52.18 -37.27 -32.82
C GLU A 145 -51.49 -36.51 -31.68
N LYS A 146 -52.06 -35.38 -31.21
CA LYS A 146 -51.43 -34.57 -30.16
C LYS A 146 -51.34 -35.26 -28.80
N LYS A 147 -52.20 -36.23 -28.47
CA LYS A 147 -52.18 -36.87 -27.13
C LYS A 147 -50.92 -37.68 -26.87
N GLN A 148 -50.31 -38.26 -27.90
CA GLN A 148 -49.07 -39.03 -27.75
C GLN A 148 -47.82 -38.14 -27.82
N THR A 149 -47.84 -37.11 -28.66
CA THR A 149 -46.78 -36.09 -28.64
C THR A 149 -46.80 -35.27 -27.36
N ASP A 150 -47.97 -34.92 -26.82
CA ASP A 150 -48.11 -34.18 -25.55
C ASP A 150 -47.70 -35.02 -24.34
N ALA A 151 -47.92 -36.34 -24.36
CA ALA A 151 -47.43 -37.23 -23.33
C ALA A 151 -45.89 -37.27 -23.33
N ASN A 152 -45.26 -37.39 -24.50
CA ASN A 152 -43.81 -37.36 -24.65
C ASN A 152 -43.21 -35.98 -24.31
N LEU A 153 -43.92 -34.90 -24.66
CA LEU A 153 -43.50 -33.52 -24.34
C LEU A 153 -43.63 -33.24 -22.84
N LYS A 154 -44.65 -33.80 -22.19
CA LYS A 154 -44.87 -33.72 -20.74
C LYS A 154 -43.81 -34.50 -19.97
N ASP A 155 -43.41 -35.67 -20.47
CA ASP A 155 -42.32 -36.47 -19.91
C ASP A 155 -40.97 -35.76 -20.06
N THR A 156 -40.68 -35.22 -21.24
CA THR A 156 -39.48 -34.39 -21.49
C THR A 156 -39.46 -33.13 -20.60
N LYS A 157 -40.61 -32.48 -20.42
CA LYS A 157 -40.74 -31.32 -19.52
C LYS A 157 -40.49 -31.72 -18.06
N GLN A 158 -40.98 -32.88 -17.64
CA GLN A 158 -40.78 -33.38 -16.29
C GLN A 158 -39.30 -33.71 -16.04
N MET A 159 -38.65 -34.39 -17.00
CA MET A 159 -37.22 -34.68 -16.98
C MET A 159 -36.38 -33.41 -16.95
N MET A 160 -36.78 -32.37 -17.70
CA MET A 160 -36.11 -31.07 -17.68
C MET A 160 -36.27 -30.35 -16.33
N ILE A 161 -37.45 -30.41 -15.71
CA ILE A 161 -37.70 -29.84 -14.38
C ILE A 161 -36.85 -30.56 -13.32
N GLU A 162 -36.75 -31.88 -13.42
CA GLU A 162 -35.92 -32.71 -12.53
C GLU A 162 -34.43 -32.36 -12.69
N GLU A 163 -33.94 -32.22 -13.93
CA GLU A 163 -32.56 -31.83 -14.21
C GLU A 163 -32.26 -30.40 -13.74
N ILE A 164 -33.20 -29.46 -13.90
CA ILE A 164 -33.08 -28.09 -13.37
C ILE A 164 -33.01 -28.10 -11.84
N ASN A 165 -33.80 -28.93 -11.17
CA ASN A 165 -33.76 -29.07 -9.72
C ASN A 165 -32.44 -29.70 -9.25
N ARG A 166 -31.93 -30.69 -9.99
CA ARG A 166 -30.60 -31.28 -9.77
C ARG A 166 -29.49 -30.23 -9.91
N MET A 167 -29.51 -29.44 -10.98
CA MET A 167 -28.56 -28.34 -11.19
C MET A 167 -28.65 -27.25 -10.12
N LYS A 168 -29.86 -26.93 -9.65
CA LYS A 168 -30.05 -25.98 -8.54
C LYS A 168 -29.43 -26.49 -7.25
N ASN A 169 -29.63 -27.78 -6.92
CA ASN A 169 -29.05 -28.38 -5.73
C ASN A 169 -27.51 -28.42 -5.79
N VAL A 170 -26.96 -28.83 -6.95
CA VAL A 170 -25.50 -28.81 -7.18
C VAL A 170 -24.94 -27.38 -7.08
N ARG A 171 -25.66 -26.38 -7.61
CA ARG A 171 -25.25 -24.98 -7.52
C ARG A 171 -25.31 -24.45 -6.09
N SER A 172 -26.30 -24.83 -5.29
CA SER A 172 -26.35 -24.46 -3.87
C SER A 172 -25.22 -25.11 -3.08
N GLU A 173 -24.90 -26.38 -3.32
CA GLU A 173 -23.76 -27.06 -2.70
C GLU A 173 -22.43 -26.41 -3.10
N LEU A 174 -22.27 -26.02 -4.37
CA LEU A 174 -21.06 -25.34 -4.86
C LEU A 174 -20.92 -23.92 -4.28
N LEU A 175 -22.02 -23.18 -4.13
CA LEU A 175 -22.04 -21.87 -3.49
C LEU A 175 -21.74 -21.97 -1.99
N GLU A 176 -22.27 -22.99 -1.32
CA GLU A 176 -21.96 -23.27 0.09
C GLU A 176 -20.49 -23.65 0.27
N SER A 177 -19.93 -24.49 -0.61
CA SER A 177 -18.51 -24.84 -0.64
C SER A 177 -17.64 -23.60 -0.86
N SER A 178 -18.00 -22.74 -1.82
CA SER A 178 -17.31 -21.48 -2.08
C SER A 178 -17.36 -20.53 -0.87
N HIS A 179 -18.48 -20.50 -0.16
CA HIS A 179 -18.62 -19.72 1.05
C HIS A 179 -17.80 -20.28 2.23
N LYS A 180 -17.71 -21.61 2.36
CA LYS A 180 -16.83 -22.30 3.31
C LYS A 180 -15.35 -22.02 3.02
N LEU A 181 -14.94 -22.04 1.75
CA LEU A 181 -13.59 -21.66 1.32
C LEU A 181 -13.28 -20.19 1.65
N ARG A 182 -14.21 -19.27 1.37
CA ARG A 182 -14.04 -17.85 1.70
C ARG A 182 -13.90 -17.61 3.21
N LYS A 183 -14.62 -18.38 4.04
CA LYS A 183 -14.46 -18.35 5.50
C LYS A 183 -13.10 -18.88 5.94
N GLN A 184 -12.58 -19.94 5.31
CA GLN A 184 -11.23 -20.45 5.61
C GLN A 184 -10.15 -19.41 5.26
N ASP A 185 -10.29 -18.72 4.14
CA ASP A 185 -9.36 -17.67 3.72
C ASP A 185 -9.37 -16.46 4.68
N GLN A 186 -10.54 -16.05 5.17
CA GLN A 186 -10.66 -15.03 6.21
C GLN A 186 -9.98 -15.45 7.52
N ILE A 187 -10.15 -16.71 7.92
CA ILE A 187 -9.52 -17.26 9.13
C ILE A 187 -7.99 -17.33 8.95
N PHE A 188 -7.50 -17.74 7.78
CA PHE A 188 -6.07 -17.79 7.48
C PHE A 188 -5.43 -16.40 7.51
N ASN A 189 -6.05 -15.40 6.89
CA ASN A 189 -5.61 -14.00 6.96
C ASN A 189 -5.62 -13.45 8.40
N MET A 190 -6.60 -13.85 9.22
CA MET A 190 -6.64 -13.50 10.65
C MET A 190 -5.49 -14.16 11.42
N PHE A 191 -5.15 -15.42 11.12
CA PHE A 191 -4.00 -16.08 11.72
C PHE A 191 -2.67 -15.45 11.29
N GLU A 192 -2.52 -15.14 10.00
CA GLU A 192 -1.31 -14.49 9.47
C GLU A 192 -1.08 -13.13 10.12
N SER A 193 -2.12 -12.28 10.20
CA SER A 193 -2.03 -10.98 10.87
C SER A 193 -1.71 -11.12 12.36
N LYS A 194 -2.28 -12.12 13.04
CA LYS A 194 -1.98 -12.41 14.46
C LYS A 194 -0.56 -12.92 14.67
N ILE A 195 -0.02 -13.73 13.76
CA ILE A 195 1.37 -14.21 13.78
C ILE A 195 2.33 -13.03 13.53
N LYS A 196 2.02 -12.16 12.55
CA LYS A 196 2.81 -10.97 12.25
C LYS A 196 2.88 -10.02 13.45
N SER A 197 1.73 -9.71 14.05
CA SER A 197 1.65 -8.87 15.26
C SER A 197 2.43 -9.48 16.43
N SER A 198 2.29 -10.80 16.67
CA SER A 198 3.04 -11.49 17.73
C SER A 198 4.56 -11.46 17.49
N THR A 199 4.98 -11.56 16.23
CA THR A 199 6.40 -11.51 15.84
C THR A 199 6.97 -10.10 16.03
N GLU A 200 6.21 -9.06 15.70
CA GLU A 200 6.59 -7.66 15.96
C GLU A 200 6.72 -7.37 17.45
N LEU A 201 5.80 -7.89 18.27
CA LEU A 201 5.89 -7.80 19.73
C LEU A 201 7.13 -8.52 20.27
N LEU A 202 7.39 -9.76 19.84
CA LEU A 202 8.60 -10.49 20.20
C LEU A 202 9.88 -9.77 19.77
N PHE A 203 9.89 -9.16 18.59
CA PHE A 203 11.02 -8.38 18.10
C PHE A 203 11.24 -7.11 18.93
N SER A 204 10.16 -6.41 19.32
CA SER A 204 10.24 -5.24 20.19
C SER A 204 10.75 -5.57 21.60
N LEU A 205 10.29 -6.70 22.17
CA LEU A 205 10.76 -7.23 23.45
C LEU A 205 12.23 -7.64 23.38
N LYS A 206 12.64 -8.35 22.32
CA LYS A 206 14.05 -8.70 22.08
C LYS A 206 14.92 -7.47 21.92
N LYS A 207 14.45 -6.44 21.19
CA LYS A 207 15.16 -5.17 21.00
C LYS A 207 15.33 -4.42 22.32
N LYS A 208 14.32 -4.44 23.19
CA LYS A 208 14.39 -3.84 24.53
C LYS A 208 15.40 -4.58 25.42
N ALA A 209 15.34 -5.90 25.49
CA ALA A 209 16.29 -6.71 26.26
C ALA A 209 17.75 -6.58 25.76
N GLN A 210 17.95 -6.47 24.44
CA GLN A 210 19.28 -6.21 23.86
C GLN A 210 19.79 -4.80 24.17
N ASN A 211 18.91 -3.79 24.22
CA ASN A 211 19.32 -2.45 24.62
C ASN A 211 19.72 -2.43 26.11
N ASP A 212 18.99 -3.11 26.99
CA ASP A 212 19.37 -3.23 28.40
C ASP A 212 20.73 -3.93 28.57
N THR A 213 20.99 -4.97 27.77
CA THR A 213 22.31 -5.64 27.74
C THR A 213 23.42 -4.70 27.27
N ARG A 214 23.13 -3.82 26.29
CA ARG A 214 24.11 -2.80 25.83
C ARG A 214 24.42 -1.78 26.92
N TYR A 215 23.43 -1.35 27.70
CA TYR A 215 23.67 -0.45 28.84
C TYR A 215 24.56 -1.09 29.89
N VAL A 216 24.33 -2.36 30.21
CA VAL A 216 25.22 -3.13 31.11
C VAL A 216 26.65 -3.18 30.58
N TRP A 217 26.81 -3.42 29.27
CA TRP A 217 28.13 -3.41 28.61
C TRP A 217 28.81 -2.04 28.64
N TYR A 218 28.07 -0.96 28.42
CA TYR A 218 28.61 0.40 28.52
C TYR A 218 29.00 0.76 29.96
N SER A 219 28.20 0.37 30.95
CA SER A 219 28.55 0.55 32.36
C SER A 219 29.81 -0.23 32.73
N PHE A 220 29.98 -1.46 32.23
CA PHE A 220 31.21 -2.24 32.44
C PHE A 220 32.44 -1.58 31.80
N PHE A 221 32.33 -1.10 30.56
CA PHE A 221 33.43 -0.39 29.91
C PHE A 221 33.76 0.95 30.55
N PHE A 222 32.76 1.67 31.02
CA PHE A 222 32.97 2.90 31.77
C PHE A 222 33.74 2.62 33.06
N PHE A 223 33.36 1.59 33.80
CA PHE A 223 34.07 1.15 34.99
C PHE A 223 35.51 0.73 34.68
N LEU A 224 35.71 -0.09 33.64
CA LEU A 224 37.03 -0.54 33.20
C LEU A 224 37.91 0.64 32.77
N SER A 225 37.35 1.63 32.07
CA SER A 225 38.04 2.86 31.67
C SER A 225 38.50 3.66 32.89
N VAL A 226 37.64 3.82 33.91
CA VAL A 226 38.00 4.50 35.16
C VAL A 226 39.07 3.73 35.93
N CYS A 227 38.96 2.40 36.02
CA CYS A 227 39.99 1.55 36.63
C CYS A 227 41.35 1.69 35.90
N CYS A 228 41.35 1.58 34.57
CA CYS A 228 42.53 1.79 33.75
C CYS A 228 43.12 3.19 33.95
N TYR A 229 42.28 4.23 34.02
CA TYR A 229 42.72 5.60 34.27
C TYR A 229 43.44 5.75 35.62
N ILE A 230 42.91 5.16 36.70
CA ILE A 230 43.54 5.21 38.02
C ILE A 230 44.89 4.48 38.01
N ILE A 231 44.96 3.31 37.38
CA ILE A 231 46.21 2.53 37.24
C ILE A 231 47.24 3.33 36.42
N LEU A 232 46.86 3.85 35.26
CA LEU A 232 47.72 4.68 34.40
C LEU A 232 48.19 5.96 35.11
N ARG A 233 47.32 6.56 35.91
CA ARG A 233 47.64 7.74 36.75
C ARG A 233 48.65 7.39 37.83
N ARG A 234 48.55 6.21 38.46
CA ARG A 234 49.44 5.78 39.54
C ARG A 234 50.81 5.32 39.03
N LEU A 235 50.89 4.68 37.87
CA LEU A 235 52.17 4.25 37.28
C LEU A 235 52.95 5.37 36.57
N GLY A 236 52.45 6.62 36.54
CA GLY A 236 53.10 7.72 35.82
C GLY A 236 53.15 7.53 34.28
N VAL A 237 52.48 6.50 33.77
CA VAL A 237 52.45 6.13 32.34
C VAL A 237 51.78 7.22 31.51
N ILE A 238 50.99 8.12 32.10
CA ILE A 238 50.41 9.27 31.38
C ILE A 238 51.51 10.09 30.69
N TRP A 239 52.65 10.31 31.35
CA TRP A 239 53.80 11.01 30.75
C TRP A 239 54.48 10.18 29.67
N ALA A 240 54.62 8.86 29.87
CA ALA A 240 55.17 7.95 28.88
C ALA A 240 54.27 7.84 27.64
N LEU A 241 52.95 7.85 27.81
CA LEU A 241 51.95 7.72 26.75
C LEU A 241 51.86 9.02 25.93
N ILE A 242 51.91 10.18 26.57
CA ILE A 242 52.03 11.48 25.88
C ILE A 242 53.34 11.54 25.08
N THR A 243 54.45 11.08 25.65
CA THR A 243 55.75 11.01 24.95
C THR A 243 55.69 10.02 23.77
N ALA A 244 55.07 8.85 23.94
CA ALA A 244 54.91 7.86 22.88
C ALA A 244 54.01 8.36 21.75
N ILE A 245 52.88 9.01 22.06
CA ILE A 245 51.99 9.62 21.05
C ILE A 245 52.73 10.73 20.30
N LYS A 246 53.50 11.57 21.00
CA LYS A 246 54.33 12.62 20.37
C LYS A 246 55.40 12.01 19.46
N LEU A 247 55.99 10.88 19.85
CA LEU A 247 56.98 10.14 19.06
C LEU A 247 56.34 9.53 17.80
N VAL A 248 55.17 8.90 17.92
CA VAL A 248 54.43 8.34 16.78
C VAL A 248 54.01 9.44 15.81
N LEU A 249 53.49 10.57 16.31
CA LEU A 249 53.16 11.72 15.47
C LEU A 249 54.40 12.28 14.77
N SER A 250 55.52 12.41 15.50
CA SER A 250 56.79 12.84 14.91
C SER A 250 57.26 11.89 13.82
N LEU A 251 57.19 10.57 14.04
CA LEU A 251 57.56 9.55 13.05
C LEU A 251 56.68 9.64 11.80
N MET A 252 55.37 9.82 11.98
CA MET A 252 54.44 10.04 10.86
C MET A 252 54.78 11.31 10.07
N PHE A 253 55.12 12.41 10.75
CA PHE A 253 55.57 13.64 10.09
C PHE A 253 56.90 13.45 9.34
N TYR A 254 57.84 12.68 9.88
CA TYR A 254 59.09 12.34 9.20
C TYR A 254 58.85 11.46 7.97
N LEU A 255 57.97 10.46 8.05
CA LEU A 255 57.59 9.63 6.91
C LEU A 255 56.94 10.45 5.80
N VAL A 256 56.07 11.41 6.14
CA VAL A 256 55.47 12.35 5.18
C VAL A 256 56.53 13.26 4.54
N LYS A 257 57.46 13.83 5.33
CA LYS A 257 58.55 14.64 4.78
C LYS A 257 59.49 13.85 3.90
N PHE A 258 59.81 12.62 4.28
CA PHE A 258 60.64 11.71 3.50
C PHE A 258 59.95 11.33 2.18
N ALA A 259 58.65 11.02 2.22
CA ALA A 259 57.86 10.76 1.03
C ALA A 259 57.80 11.97 0.09
N LEU A 260 57.64 13.19 0.62
CA LEU A 260 57.69 14.43 -0.18
C LEU A 260 59.08 14.68 -0.77
N GLY A 261 60.16 14.37 -0.03
CA GLY A 261 61.54 14.48 -0.51
C GLY A 261 61.83 13.51 -1.66
N ILE A 262 61.40 12.26 -1.54
CA ILE A 262 61.48 11.27 -2.63
C ILE A 262 60.65 11.74 -3.82
N PHE A 263 59.43 12.22 -3.60
CA PHE A 263 58.57 12.71 -4.67
C PHE A 263 59.21 13.89 -5.42
N HIS A 264 59.84 14.83 -4.71
CA HIS A 264 60.56 15.94 -5.33
C HIS A 264 61.81 15.46 -6.10
N PHE A 265 62.55 14.49 -5.56
CA PHE A 265 63.71 13.91 -6.24
C PHE A 265 63.31 13.15 -7.51
N VAL A 266 62.24 12.35 -7.46
CA VAL A 266 61.69 11.64 -8.62
C VAL A 266 61.13 12.63 -9.65
N LYS A 267 60.46 13.71 -9.20
CA LYS A 267 60.00 14.77 -10.09
C LYS A 267 61.18 15.45 -10.80
N LYS A 268 62.25 15.79 -10.08
CA LYS A 268 63.47 16.38 -10.65
C LYS A 268 64.16 15.43 -11.64
N ALA A 269 64.25 14.14 -11.32
CA ALA A 269 64.81 13.13 -12.20
C ALA A 269 63.96 12.90 -13.48
N ASN A 270 62.63 13.08 -13.39
CA ASN A 270 61.74 13.04 -14.55
C ASN A 270 61.85 14.32 -15.41
N GLU A 271 62.08 15.49 -14.81
CA GLU A 271 62.38 16.73 -15.56
C GLU A 271 63.72 16.64 -16.31
N GLU A 272 64.76 16.05 -15.70
CA GLU A 272 66.06 15.80 -16.36
C GLU A 272 65.96 14.78 -17.50
N LYS A 273 65.10 13.76 -17.39
CA LYS A 273 64.82 12.81 -18.50
C LYS A 273 63.93 13.39 -19.60
N GLY A 274 63.11 14.39 -19.29
CA GLY A 274 62.30 15.12 -20.29
C GLY A 274 63.11 16.11 -21.13
N ALA A 275 64.25 16.59 -20.64
CA ALA A 275 65.14 17.52 -21.34
C ALA A 275 66.20 16.83 -22.24
N SER A 276 66.31 15.50 -22.18
CA SER A 276 67.31 14.69 -22.91
C SER A 276 66.73 14.00 -24.17
N GLY A 277 65.58 14.46 -24.68
CA GLY A 277 64.85 13.84 -25.79
C GLY A 277 64.87 14.61 -27.11
N GLU A 278 65.50 15.77 -27.18
CA GLU A 278 65.78 16.50 -28.41
C GLU A 278 67.25 16.85 -28.37
N ASP A 279 68.09 16.13 -29.13
CA ASP A 279 69.39 16.58 -29.65
C ASP A 279 70.10 15.36 -30.28
N ASP A 280 69.44 14.71 -31.24
CA ASP A 280 70.07 13.75 -32.12
C ASP A 280 69.88 14.24 -33.56
N LEU A 281 70.79 15.11 -34.02
CA LEU A 281 71.27 15.10 -35.41
C LEU A 281 72.41 16.10 -35.64
N GLY A 282 73.61 15.55 -35.86
CA GLY A 282 74.57 16.12 -36.79
C GLY A 282 75.58 17.09 -36.19
N LYS A 283 76.81 16.58 -36.01
CA LYS A 283 77.93 16.83 -36.94
C LYS A 283 79.23 16.31 -36.34
N THR A 284 79.64 15.15 -36.84
CA THR A 284 80.92 14.94 -37.52
C THR A 284 82.01 15.97 -37.22
N LEU A 285 83.10 15.55 -36.55
CA LEU A 285 84.43 15.53 -37.17
C LEU A 285 85.43 14.80 -36.24
N VAL A 286 85.99 13.72 -36.77
CA VAL A 286 87.23 13.03 -36.36
C VAL A 286 88.39 13.74 -37.08
N PRO A 287 89.57 14.00 -36.47
CA PRO A 287 90.69 13.03 -36.40
C PRO A 287 91.40 13.00 -35.03
N ILE A 288 91.68 11.83 -34.44
CA ILE A 288 92.87 10.95 -34.57
C ILE A 288 94.20 11.64 -34.14
N PRO A 289 95.03 10.95 -33.34
CA PRO A 289 95.84 11.49 -32.24
C PRO A 289 97.35 11.54 -32.55
N VAL A 290 98.17 11.89 -31.53
CA VAL A 290 99.37 11.14 -31.06
C VAL A 290 100.51 12.06 -30.54
N THR A 291 100.82 11.87 -29.24
CA THR A 291 102.12 11.92 -28.52
C THR A 291 102.94 13.21 -28.28
N THR A 292 103.14 13.45 -26.97
CA THR A 292 104.39 13.66 -26.20
C THR A 292 105.60 14.44 -26.76
N GLU A 293 106.18 15.21 -25.81
CA GLU A 293 107.55 15.75 -25.67
C GLU A 293 107.78 17.22 -26.06
N LEU A 294 108.29 17.94 -25.04
CA LEU A 294 108.96 19.26 -24.97
C LEU A 294 108.33 20.49 -25.65
#